data_AF-A0A662VUI4-F1
#
_entry.id   AF-A0A662VUI4-F1
#
_cell.length_a   1.000
_cell.length_b   1.000
_cell.length_c   1.000
_cell.angle_alpha   90.00
_cell.angle_beta   90.00
_cell.angle_gamma   90.00
#
_symmetry.space_group_name_H-M   'P 1'
#
loop_
_entity.id
_entity.type
_entity.pdbx_description
1 polymer ?
#
loop_
_entity_poly.entity_id
_entity_poly.type
_entity_poly.pdbx_seq_one_letter_code
_entity_poly.pdbx_strand_id
1 'polypeptide(L)'
;MSSPVMFIYAEYKIFTISFSGGEFMANDKNKDTEKFRKHIDRAKPLVLDLVNEKRFLMRRAIQVLLEEKHSIWQNVSWNAIEELKKEGKLRVAKYPPRGNYPVWVFGEDLRINKIKDEIKNKYIPVYREFESKSEEMGAYAEKIIEAALTKARFITLSKEPNTKYFRGREYPGRSTLDFIAYKEGVFYGIEVKNRVSYPNFEKILTDKKKVADYHGIQFLLISRRLGPYGYELFKCGGMHLEFEILIWNPKYSSIAEKAKKMLGYPIECINEPPKELIEKLKEIPKLHDKHFYGIGKI
;
A
#
# COMPACT_ATOMS: atom_id res chain seq x y z
N MET A 1 3.40 -22.69 20.72
CA MET A 1 2.24 -21.78 20.74
C MET A 1 2.76 -20.40 20.37
N SER A 2 2.48 -19.97 19.15
CA SER A 2 3.07 -18.79 18.51
C SER A 2 2.20 -17.57 18.84
N SER A 3 2.74 -16.61 19.58
CA SER A 3 2.08 -15.31 19.81
C SER A 3 1.84 -14.58 18.49
N PRO A 4 0.66 -13.96 18.28
CA PRO A 4 0.49 -12.99 17.20
C PRO A 4 1.28 -11.74 17.57
N VAL A 5 2.36 -11.48 16.82
CA VAL A 5 3.18 -10.28 16.95
C VAL A 5 2.36 -9.09 16.41
N MET A 6 1.66 -8.42 17.31
CA MET A 6 1.07 -7.11 17.06
C MET A 6 2.20 -6.09 17.04
N PHE A 7 2.68 -5.73 15.84
CA PHE A 7 3.69 -4.67 15.66
C PHE A 7 3.07 -3.31 16.01
N ILE A 8 3.05 -2.98 17.30
CA ILE A 8 2.92 -1.60 17.77
C ILE A 8 4.29 -0.97 17.61
N TYR A 9 4.52 -0.34 16.46
CA TYR A 9 5.73 0.43 16.19
C TYR A 9 5.74 1.73 17.02
N ALA A 10 6.13 1.62 18.28
CA ALA A 10 6.47 2.75 19.16
C ALA A 10 7.99 2.92 19.36
N GLU A 11 8.82 2.14 18.67
CA GLU A 11 10.28 2.32 18.65
C GLU A 11 10.79 2.43 17.21
N TYR A 12 10.60 3.59 16.58
CA TYR A 12 11.42 3.97 15.43
C TYR A 12 12.14 5.28 15.67
N LYS A 13 13.47 5.17 15.76
CA LYS A 13 14.42 6.27 15.61
C LYS A 13 14.24 6.88 14.22
N ILE A 14 13.65 8.07 14.21
CA ILE A 14 13.87 9.24 13.34
C ILE A 14 14.39 8.92 11.93
N PHE A 15 13.49 8.97 10.95
CA PHE A 15 13.79 9.55 9.64
C PHE A 15 12.93 10.82 9.51
N THR A 16 13.57 11.96 9.36
CA THR A 16 12.90 13.22 9.04
C THR A 16 12.92 13.34 7.52
N ILE A 17 11.75 13.28 6.88
CA ILE A 17 11.62 13.48 5.43
C ILE A 17 10.93 14.81 5.19
N SER A 18 11.66 15.81 4.69
CA SER A 18 11.10 17.06 4.19
C SER A 18 10.70 16.90 2.73
N PHE A 19 9.45 17.24 2.38
CA PHE A 19 8.91 17.10 1.02
C PHE A 19 8.68 18.46 0.35
N SER A 20 9.01 18.51 -0.94
CA SER A 20 8.57 19.53 -1.89
C SER A 20 8.19 18.82 -3.20
N GLY A 21 6.89 18.79 -3.51
CA GLY A 21 6.32 18.57 -4.85
C GLY A 21 6.44 17.17 -5.48
N GLY A 22 5.34 16.44 -5.54
CA GLY A 22 4.74 16.03 -6.83
C GLY A 22 5.59 15.22 -7.82
N GLU A 23 6.21 14.13 -7.38
CA GLU A 23 6.44 12.86 -8.11
C GLU A 23 7.14 11.92 -7.11
N PHE A 24 6.98 10.59 -7.24
CA PHE A 24 7.61 9.61 -6.35
C PHE A 24 9.14 9.58 -6.53
N MET A 25 9.79 10.63 -6.09
CA MET A 25 11.22 10.73 -5.87
C MET A 25 11.38 10.78 -4.36
N ALA A 26 12.08 9.81 -3.79
CA ALA A 26 12.77 10.09 -2.54
C ALA A 26 13.58 11.35 -2.80
N ASN A 27 13.19 12.46 -2.15
CA ASN A 27 13.87 13.74 -2.27
C ASN A 27 15.37 13.46 -2.13
N ASP A 28 16.18 13.92 -3.09
CA ASP A 28 17.59 13.53 -3.26
C ASP A 28 18.41 13.67 -1.96
N LYS A 29 17.95 14.54 -1.06
CA LYS A 29 18.53 14.81 0.27
C LYS A 29 18.50 13.62 1.25
N ASN A 30 17.64 12.61 1.06
CA ASN A 30 17.52 11.48 2.02
C ASN A 30 18.15 10.16 1.56
N LYS A 31 18.58 10.06 0.29
CA LYS A 31 19.22 8.84 -0.24
C LYS A 31 20.59 8.56 0.37
N ASP A 32 21.28 9.60 0.83
CA ASP A 32 22.67 9.53 1.32
C ASP A 32 22.81 9.43 2.84
N THR A 33 21.72 9.13 3.57
CA THR A 33 21.90 8.74 4.97
C THR A 33 22.53 7.35 5.02
N GLU A 34 23.62 7.19 5.79
CA GLU A 34 24.35 5.93 5.95
C GLU A 34 23.42 4.75 6.30
N LYS A 35 22.36 5.03 7.07
CA LYS A 35 21.33 4.04 7.43
C LYS A 35 20.47 3.60 6.25
N PHE A 36 20.00 4.52 5.40
CA PHE A 36 19.21 4.16 4.23
C PHE A 36 20.05 3.40 3.20
N ARG A 37 21.33 3.78 3.05
CA ARG A 37 22.30 3.06 2.22
C ARG A 37 22.42 1.59 2.61
N LYS A 38 22.55 1.29 3.91
CA LYS A 38 22.60 -0.10 4.43
C LYS A 38 21.39 -0.93 4.02
N HIS A 39 20.20 -0.33 3.96
CA HIS A 39 19.01 -1.04 3.47
C HIS A 39 19.06 -1.32 1.98
N ILE A 40 19.55 -0.38 1.17
CA ILE A 40 19.75 -0.57 -0.27
C ILE A 40 20.78 -1.67 -0.52
N ASP A 41 21.94 -1.62 0.13
CA ASP A 41 23.01 -2.60 -0.04
C ASP A 41 22.57 -4.01 0.38
N ARG A 42 21.75 -4.12 1.43
CA ARG A 42 21.11 -5.40 1.81
C ARG A 42 20.12 -5.89 0.76
N ALA A 43 19.41 -5.00 0.06
CA ALA A 43 18.42 -5.38 -0.94
C ALA A 43 19.05 -5.82 -2.28
N LYS A 44 20.22 -5.30 -2.64
CA LYS A 44 20.92 -5.62 -3.90
C LYS A 44 21.11 -7.13 -4.15
N PRO A 45 21.72 -7.93 -3.25
CA PRO A 45 21.92 -9.35 -3.50
C PRO A 45 20.57 -10.08 -3.69
N LEU A 46 19.54 -9.72 -2.91
CA LEU A 46 18.22 -10.33 -3.02
C LEU A 46 17.52 -10.02 -4.36
N VAL A 47 17.74 -8.82 -4.91
CA VAL A 47 17.27 -8.48 -6.27
C VAL A 47 17.96 -9.36 -7.31
N LEU A 48 19.29 -9.52 -7.21
CA LEU A 48 20.06 -10.35 -8.13
C LEU A 48 19.63 -11.82 -8.05
N ASP A 49 19.45 -12.35 -6.84
CA ASP A 49 19.00 -13.73 -6.62
C ASP A 49 17.65 -13.98 -7.29
N LEU A 50 16.68 -13.09 -7.11
CA LEU A 50 15.36 -13.18 -7.76
C LEU A 50 15.46 -13.14 -9.29
N VAL A 51 16.30 -12.27 -9.85
CA VAL A 51 16.48 -12.14 -11.30
C VAL A 51 17.21 -13.36 -11.87
N ASN A 52 18.20 -13.89 -11.15
CA ASN A 52 18.94 -15.10 -11.55
C ASN A 52 18.03 -16.33 -11.53
N GLU A 53 17.21 -16.48 -10.49
CA GLU A 53 16.25 -17.58 -10.37
C GLU A 53 15.18 -17.54 -11.47
N LYS A 54 14.63 -16.35 -11.78
CA LYS A 54 13.48 -16.19 -12.68
C LYS A 54 13.84 -15.76 -14.11
N ARG A 55 15.13 -15.52 -14.41
CA ARG A 55 15.67 -14.88 -15.64
C ARG A 55 15.24 -13.42 -15.86
N PHE A 56 13.97 -13.10 -15.62
CA PHE A 56 13.43 -11.75 -15.70
C PHE A 56 12.17 -11.63 -14.85
N LEU A 57 11.91 -10.43 -14.33
CA LEU A 57 10.72 -10.13 -13.52
C LEU A 57 10.23 -8.72 -13.79
N MET A 58 8.94 -8.48 -13.58
CA MET A 58 8.42 -7.13 -13.49
C MET A 58 8.99 -6.45 -12.24
N ARG A 59 9.42 -5.19 -12.35
CA ARG A 59 9.95 -4.40 -11.23
C ARG A 59 9.00 -4.45 -10.02
N ARG A 60 7.71 -4.24 -10.24
CA ARG A 60 6.70 -4.28 -9.17
C ARG A 60 6.63 -5.65 -8.49
N ALA A 61 6.79 -6.74 -9.23
CA ALA A 61 6.84 -8.08 -8.68
C ALA A 61 8.04 -8.24 -7.74
N ILE A 62 9.23 -7.77 -8.12
CA ILE A 62 10.41 -7.78 -7.25
C ILE A 62 10.13 -6.99 -5.96
N GLN A 63 9.58 -5.78 -6.08
CA GLN A 63 9.28 -4.93 -4.93
C GLN A 63 8.33 -5.61 -3.94
N VAL A 64 7.28 -6.25 -4.44
CA VAL A 64 6.29 -6.97 -3.64
C VAL A 64 6.88 -8.23 -3.01
N LEU A 65 7.63 -9.03 -3.79
CA LEU A 65 8.27 -10.24 -3.27
C LEU A 65 9.27 -9.95 -2.16
N LEU A 66 10.06 -8.88 -2.30
CA LEU A 66 11.02 -8.46 -1.26
C LEU A 66 10.34 -7.84 -0.03
N GLU A 67 9.23 -7.13 -0.23
CA GLU A 67 8.38 -6.64 0.87
C GLU A 67 7.84 -7.81 1.70
N GLU A 68 7.26 -8.81 1.06
CA GLU A 68 6.60 -9.92 1.74
C GLU A 68 7.61 -10.91 2.36
N LYS A 69 8.72 -11.21 1.67
CA LYS A 69 9.69 -12.22 2.15
C LYS A 69 10.79 -11.67 3.05
N HIS A 70 11.10 -10.38 2.92
CA HIS A 70 12.28 -9.79 3.56
C HIS A 70 12.00 -8.46 4.28
N SER A 71 10.74 -8.01 4.31
CA SER A 71 10.35 -6.72 4.90
C SER A 71 11.11 -5.54 4.29
N ILE A 72 11.44 -5.63 3.00
CA ILE A 72 12.13 -4.57 2.26
C ILE A 72 11.09 -3.68 1.59
N TRP A 73 11.03 -2.41 1.99
CA TRP A 73 10.09 -1.47 1.39
C TRP A 73 10.30 -1.29 -0.12
N GLN A 74 9.20 -0.99 -0.82
CA GLN A 74 9.20 -0.86 -2.29
C GLN A 74 10.14 0.24 -2.80
N ASN A 75 10.36 1.30 -2.02
CA ASN A 75 11.32 2.36 -2.34
C ASN A 75 12.78 1.90 -2.18
N VAL A 76 13.09 1.07 -1.18
CA VAL A 76 14.44 0.50 -1.00
C VAL A 76 14.78 -0.42 -2.17
N SER A 77 13.88 -1.34 -2.51
CA SER A 77 14.07 -2.25 -3.65
C SER A 77 14.11 -1.51 -4.99
N TRP A 78 13.36 -0.41 -5.16
CA TRP A 78 13.49 0.46 -6.33
C TRP A 78 14.91 1.04 -6.46
N ASN A 79 15.46 1.60 -5.37
CA ASN A 79 16.79 2.18 -5.39
C ASN A 79 17.87 1.12 -5.63
N ALA A 80 17.74 -0.06 -5.03
CA ALA A 80 18.64 -1.18 -5.29
C ALA A 80 18.65 -1.58 -6.78
N ILE A 81 17.48 -1.64 -7.42
CA ILE A 81 17.38 -1.91 -8.87
C ILE A 81 18.05 -0.81 -9.70
N GLU A 82 17.84 0.46 -9.37
CA GLU A 82 18.48 1.57 -10.11
C GLU A 82 20.00 1.60 -9.90
N GLU A 83 20.51 1.29 -8.71
CA GLU A 83 21.96 1.20 -8.46
C GLU A 83 22.58 0.02 -9.20
N LEU A 84 21.99 -1.18 -9.11
CA LEU A 84 22.49 -2.35 -9.85
C LEU A 84 22.47 -2.15 -11.36
N LYS A 85 21.48 -1.40 -11.87
CA LYS A 85 21.45 -0.98 -13.28
C LYS A 85 22.62 -0.05 -13.62
N LYS A 86 22.93 0.94 -12.76
CA LYS A 86 24.06 1.86 -12.95
C LYS A 86 25.41 1.13 -12.87
N GLU A 87 25.51 0.13 -11.99
CA GLU A 87 26.66 -0.76 -11.83
C GLU A 87 26.81 -1.77 -12.97
N GLY A 88 25.85 -1.84 -13.90
CA GLY A 88 25.86 -2.76 -15.03
C GLY A 88 25.39 -4.19 -14.72
N LYS A 89 25.14 -4.51 -13.44
CA LYS A 89 24.80 -5.86 -12.93
C LYS A 89 23.43 -6.39 -13.37
N LEU A 90 22.55 -5.51 -13.81
CA LEU A 90 21.26 -5.88 -14.39
C LEU A 90 20.84 -4.87 -15.45
N ARG A 91 19.79 -5.22 -16.17
CA ARG A 91 19.14 -4.34 -17.15
C ARG A 91 17.68 -4.12 -16.80
N VAL A 92 17.20 -2.98 -17.24
CA VAL A 92 15.83 -2.54 -17.04
C VAL A 92 15.28 -2.05 -18.37
N ALA A 93 14.08 -2.48 -18.74
CA ALA A 93 13.37 -1.94 -19.88
C ALA A 93 11.86 -1.89 -19.63
N LYS A 94 11.22 -0.79 -20.03
CA LYS A 94 9.77 -0.73 -20.16
C LYS A 94 9.35 -1.52 -21.40
N TYR A 95 8.37 -2.41 -21.26
CA TYR A 95 7.85 -3.13 -22.41
C TYR A 95 6.37 -3.50 -22.24
N PRO A 96 5.52 -3.25 -23.26
CA PRO A 96 5.77 -2.44 -24.48
C PRO A 96 6.28 -1.01 -24.19
N PRO A 97 7.06 -0.39 -25.12
CA PRO A 97 7.76 0.86 -24.84
C PRO A 97 6.84 2.10 -24.73
N ARG A 98 5.71 2.09 -25.44
CA ARG A 98 4.73 3.19 -25.46
C ARG A 98 3.50 2.81 -24.65
N GLY A 99 2.90 3.78 -23.93
CA GLY A 99 1.71 3.56 -23.10
C GLY A 99 2.04 3.27 -21.62
N ASN A 100 1.03 2.95 -20.82
CA ASN A 100 1.19 2.65 -19.39
C ASN A 100 1.50 1.15 -19.17
N TYR A 101 2.74 0.75 -19.43
CA TYR A 101 3.20 -0.64 -19.32
C TYR A 101 4.25 -0.83 -18.23
N PRO A 102 4.36 -2.05 -17.69
CA PRO A 102 5.30 -2.35 -16.64
C PRO A 102 6.76 -2.23 -17.11
N VAL A 103 7.61 -2.01 -16.11
CA VAL A 103 9.05 -2.05 -16.26
C VAL A 103 9.54 -3.45 -15.89
N TRP A 104 10.38 -4.02 -16.75
CA TRP A 104 10.98 -5.33 -16.61
C TRP A 104 12.44 -5.22 -16.20
N VAL A 105 12.87 -6.13 -15.34
CA VAL A 105 14.23 -6.27 -14.80
C VAL A 105 14.75 -7.65 -15.21
N PHE A 106 15.97 -7.70 -15.75
CA PHE A 106 16.58 -8.92 -16.26
C PHE A 106 18.10 -8.87 -16.14
N GLY A 107 18.75 -10.04 -16.20
CA GLY A 107 20.20 -10.15 -16.06
C GLY A 107 20.99 -9.32 -17.09
N GLU A 108 22.22 -8.96 -16.75
CA GLU A 108 23.10 -8.11 -17.59
C GLU A 108 23.37 -8.69 -18.99
N ASP A 109 23.42 -10.01 -19.10
CA ASP A 109 23.65 -10.74 -20.36
C ASP A 109 22.40 -10.84 -21.24
N LEU A 110 21.22 -10.58 -20.67
CA LEU A 110 19.96 -10.73 -21.39
C LEU A 110 19.61 -9.43 -22.14
N ARG A 111 18.83 -9.57 -23.21
CA ARG A 111 18.32 -8.44 -24.00
C ARG A 111 16.80 -8.55 -24.07
N ILE A 112 16.11 -7.41 -24.05
CA ILE A 112 14.64 -7.37 -24.14
C ILE A 112 14.11 -8.14 -25.35
N ASN A 113 14.79 -8.08 -26.51
CA ASN A 113 14.41 -8.82 -27.71
C ASN A 113 14.37 -10.35 -27.53
N LYS A 114 15.08 -10.90 -26.55
CA LYS A 114 15.09 -12.34 -26.25
C LYS A 114 13.94 -12.78 -25.31
N ILE A 115 13.30 -11.84 -24.63
CA ILE A 115 12.21 -12.12 -23.66
C ILE A 115 10.90 -11.42 -24.01
N LYS A 116 10.90 -10.51 -24.98
CA LYS A 116 9.74 -9.67 -25.33
C LYS A 116 8.52 -10.48 -25.75
N ASP A 117 8.70 -11.60 -26.44
CA ASP A 117 7.59 -12.43 -26.91
C ASP A 117 6.98 -13.21 -25.75
N GLU A 118 7.80 -13.69 -24.82
CA GLU A 118 7.31 -14.31 -23.59
C GLU A 118 6.57 -13.30 -22.71
N ILE A 119 7.13 -12.09 -22.53
CA ILE A 119 6.46 -11.00 -21.83
C ILE A 119 5.11 -10.69 -22.49
N LYS A 120 5.11 -10.50 -23.81
CA LYS A 120 3.92 -10.11 -24.59
C LYS A 120 2.82 -11.18 -24.52
N ASN A 121 3.18 -12.46 -24.65
CA ASN A 121 2.21 -13.53 -24.81
C ASN A 121 1.77 -14.13 -23.47
N LYS A 122 2.62 -14.10 -22.44
CA LYS A 122 2.30 -14.70 -21.14
C LYS A 122 1.95 -13.65 -20.08
N TYR A 123 2.79 -12.65 -19.88
CA TYR A 123 2.68 -11.76 -18.72
C TYR A 123 1.80 -10.54 -18.94
N ILE A 124 1.90 -9.90 -20.10
CA ILE A 124 1.09 -8.70 -20.41
C ILE A 124 -0.42 -8.96 -20.37
N PRO A 125 -0.95 -10.09 -20.87
CA PRO A 125 -2.38 -10.39 -20.76
C PRO A 125 -2.84 -10.46 -19.30
N VAL A 126 -2.09 -11.19 -18.46
CA VAL A 126 -2.38 -11.30 -17.01
C VAL A 126 -2.28 -9.95 -16.33
N TYR A 127 -1.24 -9.17 -16.59
CA TYR A 127 -1.08 -7.83 -16.03
C TYR A 127 -2.25 -6.91 -16.41
N ARG A 128 -2.62 -6.86 -17.70
CA ARG A 128 -3.73 -6.01 -18.16
C ARG A 128 -5.07 -6.43 -17.58
N GLU A 129 -5.34 -7.73 -17.56
CA GLU A 129 -6.57 -8.25 -16.97
C GLU A 129 -6.62 -7.92 -15.48
N PHE A 130 -5.52 -8.11 -14.75
CA PHE A 130 -5.40 -7.70 -13.35
C PHE A 130 -5.67 -6.20 -13.15
N GLU A 131 -4.96 -5.32 -13.89
CA GLU A 131 -5.11 -3.87 -13.78
C GLU A 131 -6.53 -3.41 -14.14
N SER A 132 -7.18 -4.06 -15.11
CA SER A 132 -8.56 -3.75 -15.51
C SER A 132 -9.58 -3.97 -14.38
N LYS A 133 -9.23 -4.77 -13.37
CA LYS A 133 -10.06 -5.05 -12.20
C LYS A 133 -9.68 -4.23 -10.97
N SER A 134 -8.60 -3.44 -11.03
CA SER A 134 -8.07 -2.77 -9.84
C SER A 134 -9.08 -1.83 -9.17
N GLU A 135 -9.89 -1.10 -9.94
CA GLU A 135 -10.90 -0.19 -9.39
C GLU A 135 -12.05 -0.96 -8.73
N GLU A 136 -12.58 -1.97 -9.43
CA GLU A 136 -13.63 -2.84 -8.92
C GLU A 136 -13.20 -3.58 -7.64
N MET A 137 -11.94 -4.01 -7.57
CA MET A 137 -11.38 -4.65 -6.37
C MET A 137 -11.10 -3.65 -5.24
N GLY A 138 -10.96 -2.35 -5.55
CA GLY A 138 -10.97 -1.29 -4.55
C GLY A 138 -12.32 -1.22 -3.84
N ALA A 139 -13.40 -1.05 -4.60
CA ALA A 139 -14.76 -1.01 -4.07
C ALA A 139 -15.16 -2.33 -3.37
N TYR A 140 -14.70 -3.47 -3.89
CA TYR A 140 -14.93 -4.75 -3.20
C TYR A 140 -14.21 -4.84 -1.86
N ALA A 141 -12.96 -4.36 -1.78
CA ALA A 141 -12.23 -4.33 -0.53
C ALA A 141 -12.91 -3.42 0.50
N GLU A 142 -13.43 -2.26 0.09
CA GLU A 142 -14.24 -1.38 0.94
C GLU A 142 -15.43 -2.13 1.55
N LYS A 143 -16.15 -2.95 0.77
CA LYS A 143 -17.23 -3.80 1.29
C LYS A 143 -16.74 -4.79 2.37
N ILE A 144 -15.58 -5.42 2.17
CA ILE A 144 -15.00 -6.34 3.15
C ILE A 144 -14.53 -5.59 4.41
N ILE A 145 -13.95 -4.39 4.26
CA ILE A 145 -13.56 -3.52 5.37
C ILE A 145 -14.79 -3.07 6.16
N GLU A 146 -15.88 -2.70 5.51
CA GLU A 146 -17.13 -2.33 6.19
C GLU A 146 -17.70 -3.49 7.02
N ALA A 147 -17.69 -4.71 6.47
CA ALA A 147 -18.07 -5.90 7.21
C ALA A 147 -17.13 -6.14 8.41
N ALA A 148 -15.83 -5.87 8.26
CA ALA A 148 -14.85 -5.97 9.35
C ALA A 148 -15.12 -4.93 10.46
N LEU A 149 -15.38 -3.69 10.09
CA LEU A 149 -15.77 -2.60 11.00
C LEU A 149 -17.02 -2.99 11.80
N THR A 150 -18.04 -3.50 11.13
CA THR A 150 -19.28 -3.98 11.78
C THR A 150 -19.00 -5.10 12.78
N LYS A 151 -18.19 -6.10 12.41
CA LYS A 151 -17.77 -7.19 13.30
C LYS A 151 -16.90 -6.72 14.47
N ALA A 152 -16.16 -5.63 14.29
CA ALA A 152 -15.43 -4.93 15.35
C ALA A 152 -16.31 -3.97 16.18
N ARG A 153 -17.63 -3.95 15.94
CA ARG A 153 -18.64 -3.12 16.60
C ARG A 153 -18.46 -1.61 16.36
N PHE A 154 -17.92 -1.22 15.21
CA PHE A 154 -18.07 0.14 14.71
C PHE A 154 -19.47 0.32 14.13
N ILE A 155 -20.01 1.53 14.23
CA ILE A 155 -21.27 1.92 13.61
C ILE A 155 -20.93 2.83 12.43
N THR A 156 -21.10 2.34 11.20
CA THR A 156 -20.92 3.16 9.99
C THR A 156 -22.07 4.16 9.87
N LEU A 157 -21.75 5.46 9.85
CA LEU A 157 -22.72 6.55 9.81
C LEU A 157 -22.91 7.13 8.41
N SER A 158 -21.85 7.13 7.61
CA SER A 158 -21.86 7.64 6.24
C SER A 158 -20.83 6.90 5.39
N LYS A 159 -21.07 6.89 4.07
CA LYS A 159 -20.20 6.28 3.06
C LYS A 159 -20.03 7.25 1.89
N GLU A 160 -19.00 7.06 1.09
CA GLU A 160 -18.86 7.79 -0.17
C GLU A 160 -20.16 7.71 -1.02
N PRO A 161 -20.63 8.79 -1.66
CA PRO A 161 -20.06 10.15 -1.69
C PRO A 161 -20.54 11.10 -0.57
N ASN A 162 -21.32 10.60 0.39
CA ASN A 162 -22.00 11.42 1.39
C ASN A 162 -21.11 11.84 2.58
N THR A 163 -19.88 11.33 2.68
CA THR A 163 -18.92 11.65 3.74
C THR A 163 -18.40 13.08 3.71
N LYS A 164 -18.67 13.84 2.64
CA LYS A 164 -18.42 15.29 2.60
C LYS A 164 -19.32 16.07 3.56
N TYR A 165 -20.45 15.50 4.00
CA TYR A 165 -21.37 16.14 4.94
C TYR A 165 -21.38 15.37 6.25
N PHE A 166 -21.11 16.06 7.35
CA PHE A 166 -21.14 15.49 8.68
C PHE A 166 -21.44 16.56 9.72
N ARG A 167 -22.36 16.24 10.66
CA ARG A 167 -22.76 17.13 11.77
C ARG A 167 -23.14 18.55 11.33
N GLY A 168 -23.97 18.68 10.29
CA GLY A 168 -24.45 19.99 9.83
C GLY A 168 -23.45 20.79 9.00
N ARG A 169 -22.27 20.24 8.70
CA ARG A 169 -21.22 20.91 7.93
C ARG A 169 -20.88 20.12 6.68
N GLU A 170 -20.78 20.82 5.55
CA GLU A 170 -20.28 20.27 4.29
C GLU A 170 -18.82 20.70 4.08
N TYR A 171 -17.95 19.76 3.70
CA TYR A 171 -16.59 20.04 3.29
C TYR A 171 -16.59 20.78 1.95
N PRO A 172 -15.94 21.96 1.83
CA PRO A 172 -16.01 22.77 0.62
C PRO A 172 -15.22 22.19 -0.57
N GLY A 173 -14.35 21.21 -0.33
CA GLY A 173 -13.59 20.54 -1.39
C GLY A 173 -14.38 19.42 -2.08
N ARG A 174 -13.82 18.87 -3.15
CA ARG A 174 -14.43 17.76 -3.90
C ARG A 174 -14.18 16.38 -3.29
N SER A 175 -13.27 16.29 -2.34
CA SER A 175 -12.83 15.03 -1.76
C SER A 175 -13.81 14.52 -0.73
N THR A 176 -13.91 13.20 -0.67
CA THR A 176 -14.74 12.39 0.23
C THR A 176 -13.84 11.40 0.97
N LEU A 177 -14.34 10.86 2.08
CA LEU A 177 -13.80 9.66 2.72
C LEU A 177 -14.60 8.43 2.30
N ASP A 178 -14.03 7.25 2.39
CA ASP A 178 -14.77 6.02 2.08
C ASP A 178 -15.85 5.76 3.14
N PHE A 179 -15.53 6.00 4.42
CA PHE A 179 -16.50 5.91 5.52
C PHE A 179 -16.35 7.04 6.56
N ILE A 180 -17.46 7.35 7.24
CA ILE A 180 -17.43 7.91 8.59
C ILE A 180 -18.07 6.88 9.52
N ALA A 181 -17.36 6.49 10.57
CA ALA A 181 -17.82 5.48 11.53
C ALA A 181 -17.67 5.97 12.97
N TYR A 182 -18.46 5.40 13.88
CA TYR A 182 -18.43 5.69 15.30
C TYR A 182 -18.10 4.46 16.13
N LYS A 183 -17.29 4.63 17.16
CA LYS A 183 -16.90 3.58 18.10
C LYS A 183 -16.44 4.22 19.41
N GLU A 184 -17.05 3.79 20.52
CA GLU A 184 -16.59 4.12 21.89
C GLU A 184 -16.34 5.62 22.13
N GLY A 185 -17.29 6.46 21.71
CA GLY A 185 -17.22 7.90 21.90
C GLY A 185 -16.43 8.66 20.84
N VAL A 186 -15.84 7.98 19.85
CA VAL A 186 -14.97 8.59 18.83
C VAL A 186 -15.56 8.40 17.43
N PHE A 187 -15.55 9.47 16.62
CA PHE A 187 -15.81 9.40 15.18
C PHE A 187 -14.50 9.25 14.41
N TYR A 188 -14.52 8.32 13.46
CA TYR A 188 -13.40 8.02 12.58
C TYR A 188 -13.77 8.36 11.14
N GLY A 189 -12.93 9.14 10.49
CA GLY A 189 -12.93 9.31 9.04
C GLY A 189 -11.99 8.28 8.41
N ILE A 190 -12.54 7.34 7.65
CA ILE A 190 -11.81 6.15 7.20
C ILE A 190 -11.58 6.21 5.69
N GLU A 191 -10.34 5.93 5.29
CA GLU A 191 -9.94 5.75 3.91
C GLU A 191 -9.34 4.36 3.72
N VAL A 192 -9.74 3.66 2.66
CA VAL A 192 -9.31 2.32 2.28
C VAL A 192 -8.42 2.36 1.05
N LYS A 193 -7.31 1.62 1.08
CA LYS A 193 -6.39 1.48 -0.06
C LYS A 193 -6.00 0.03 -0.31
N ASN A 194 -6.68 -0.59 -1.27
CA ASN A 194 -6.40 -1.94 -1.77
C ASN A 194 -5.55 -1.89 -3.05
N ARG A 195 -4.24 -1.62 -2.92
CA ARG A 195 -3.34 -1.46 -4.08
C ARG A 195 -2.02 -2.19 -3.88
N VAL A 196 -1.43 -2.63 -5.00
CA VAL A 196 -0.09 -3.23 -5.02
C VAL A 196 0.95 -2.19 -4.59
N SER A 197 0.87 -0.99 -5.14
CA SER A 197 1.74 0.13 -4.78
C SER A 197 1.32 0.77 -3.48
N TYR A 198 2.29 1.35 -2.77
CA TYR A 198 1.98 2.25 -1.66
C TYR A 198 1.06 3.38 -2.11
N PRO A 199 0.12 3.81 -1.24
CA PRO A 199 -0.66 5.01 -1.47
C PRO A 199 0.24 6.22 -1.73
N ASN A 200 -0.24 7.15 -2.56
CA ASN A 200 0.41 8.46 -2.66
C ASN A 200 0.17 9.21 -1.34
N PHE A 201 1.20 9.29 -0.51
CA PHE A 201 1.11 9.83 0.84
C PHE A 201 0.70 11.31 0.85
N GLU A 202 1.29 12.13 -0.02
CA GLU A 202 0.92 13.54 -0.17
C GLU A 202 -0.57 13.68 -0.50
N LYS A 203 -1.06 12.90 -1.48
CA LYS A 203 -2.47 12.89 -1.87
C LYS A 203 -3.39 12.43 -0.72
N ILE A 204 -2.98 11.45 0.08
CA ILE A 204 -3.74 11.02 1.27
C ILE A 204 -3.87 12.19 2.26
N LEU A 205 -2.79 12.93 2.51
CA LEU A 205 -2.84 14.08 3.41
C LEU A 205 -3.69 15.21 2.84
N THR A 206 -3.50 15.58 1.57
CA THR A 206 -4.15 16.74 0.96
C THR A 206 -5.62 16.50 0.65
N ASP A 207 -5.99 15.29 0.25
CA ASP A 207 -7.33 15.03 -0.28
C ASP A 207 -8.21 14.35 0.75
N LYS A 208 -7.68 13.43 1.54
CA LYS A 208 -8.49 12.55 2.42
C LYS A 208 -8.44 13.01 3.86
N LYS A 209 -7.23 13.19 4.42
CA LYS A 209 -7.07 13.63 5.81
C LYS A 209 -7.69 15.02 6.06
N LYS A 210 -7.57 15.96 5.11
CA LYS A 210 -8.22 17.28 5.24
C LYS A 210 -9.73 17.22 5.45
N VAL A 211 -10.41 16.21 4.89
CA VAL A 211 -11.85 16.00 5.10
C VAL A 211 -12.12 15.63 6.55
N ALA A 212 -11.33 14.70 7.11
CA ALA A 212 -11.42 14.33 8.52
C ALA A 212 -11.09 15.50 9.46
N ASP A 213 -10.01 16.24 9.17
CA ASP A 213 -9.61 17.42 9.95
C ASP A 213 -10.71 18.50 9.95
N TYR A 214 -11.32 18.76 8.78
CA TYR A 214 -12.40 19.75 8.65
C TYR A 214 -13.63 19.40 9.52
N HIS A 215 -13.99 18.12 9.56
CA HIS A 215 -15.08 17.60 10.37
C HIS A 215 -14.70 17.37 11.84
N GLY A 216 -13.42 17.55 12.21
CA GLY A 216 -12.92 17.32 13.56
C GLY A 216 -12.99 15.87 14.00
N ILE A 217 -12.84 14.91 13.08
CA ILE A 217 -12.92 13.46 13.34
C ILE A 217 -11.55 12.80 13.20
N GLN A 218 -11.33 11.66 13.86
CA GLN A 218 -10.05 10.95 13.81
C GLN A 218 -9.83 10.31 12.43
N PHE A 219 -8.76 10.68 11.73
CA PHE A 219 -8.42 10.03 10.47
C PHE A 219 -7.83 8.64 10.69
N LEU A 220 -8.32 7.64 9.94
CA LEU A 220 -7.82 6.26 9.94
C LEU A 220 -7.62 5.77 8.49
N LEU A 221 -6.38 5.48 8.12
CA LEU A 221 -6.04 4.86 6.83
C LEU A 221 -5.95 3.34 6.98
N ILE A 222 -6.82 2.61 6.30
CA ILE A 222 -6.79 1.15 6.22
C ILE A 222 -6.23 0.75 4.85
N SER A 223 -5.06 0.12 4.81
CA SER A 223 -4.40 -0.16 3.52
C SER A 223 -3.79 -1.55 3.48
N ARG A 224 -3.50 -2.07 2.29
CA ARG A 224 -2.70 -3.30 2.18
C ARG A 224 -1.35 -3.10 2.86
N ARG A 225 -0.62 -2.09 2.39
CA ARG A 225 0.65 -1.61 2.94
C ARG A 225 0.75 -0.11 2.76
N LEU A 226 1.21 0.58 3.79
CA LEU A 226 1.56 2.00 3.79
C LEU A 226 3.06 2.20 3.53
N GLY A 227 3.88 1.22 3.90
CA GLY A 227 5.33 1.30 3.71
C GLY A 227 6.00 2.24 4.72
N PRO A 228 6.98 3.07 4.33
CA PRO A 228 7.73 3.89 5.27
C PRO A 228 6.92 5.01 5.94
N TYR A 229 5.71 5.32 5.43
CA TYR A 229 4.96 6.54 5.80
C TYR A 229 4.12 6.44 7.08
N GLY A 230 4.18 5.32 7.80
CA GLY A 230 3.38 5.11 9.01
C GLY A 230 3.67 6.14 10.10
N TYR A 231 4.93 6.51 10.27
CA TYR A 231 5.35 7.49 11.28
C TYR A 231 4.97 8.92 10.88
N GLU A 232 5.10 9.28 9.61
CA GLU A 232 4.70 10.57 9.08
C GLU A 232 3.19 10.76 9.21
N LEU A 233 2.40 9.72 8.94
CA LEU A 233 0.95 9.79 9.15
C LEU A 233 0.61 10.01 10.63
N PHE A 234 1.28 9.27 11.51
CA PHE A 234 1.13 9.40 12.97
C PHE A 234 1.45 10.82 13.44
N LYS A 235 2.56 11.39 12.98
CA LYS A 235 2.97 12.79 13.29
C LYS A 235 1.93 13.82 12.89
N CYS A 236 1.21 13.57 11.80
CA CYS A 236 0.16 14.47 11.34
C CYS A 236 -1.19 14.24 12.07
N GLY A 237 -1.27 13.35 13.06
CA GLY A 237 -2.51 13.05 13.78
C GLY A 237 -3.37 11.97 13.12
N GLY A 238 -2.85 11.23 12.14
CA GLY A 238 -3.56 10.13 11.49
C GLY A 238 -3.18 8.76 12.07
N MET A 239 -4.15 7.85 12.09
CA MET A 239 -3.92 6.44 12.42
C MET A 239 -3.81 5.61 11.13
N HIS A 240 -3.15 4.46 11.20
CA HIS A 240 -3.17 3.49 10.11
C HIS A 240 -3.34 2.06 10.60
N LEU A 241 -3.83 1.21 9.71
CA LEU A 241 -3.94 -0.23 9.87
C LEU A 241 -3.58 -0.91 8.55
N GLU A 242 -2.74 -1.94 8.61
CA GLU A 242 -2.37 -2.76 7.46
C GLU A 242 -3.09 -4.12 7.45
N PHE A 243 -3.65 -4.50 6.30
CA PHE A 243 -4.26 -5.82 6.06
C PHE A 243 -3.44 -6.75 5.13
N GLU A 244 -2.31 -6.26 4.60
CA GLU A 244 -1.19 -7.02 4.01
C GLU A 244 -1.46 -7.74 2.67
N ILE A 245 -2.66 -8.28 2.49
CA ILE A 245 -3.15 -8.95 1.28
C ILE A 245 -3.93 -8.00 0.37
N LEU A 246 -3.96 -8.27 -0.94
CA LEU A 246 -4.95 -7.66 -1.82
C LEU A 246 -6.26 -8.44 -1.69
N ILE A 247 -7.30 -7.74 -1.24
CA ILE A 247 -8.63 -8.33 -1.07
C ILE A 247 -9.33 -8.34 -2.42
N TRP A 248 -9.68 -9.52 -2.92
CA TRP A 248 -10.31 -9.71 -4.22
C TRP A 248 -11.63 -10.46 -4.11
N ASN A 249 -12.54 -10.18 -5.04
CA ASN A 249 -13.79 -10.91 -5.15
C ASN A 249 -13.52 -12.34 -5.67
N PRO A 250 -14.06 -13.40 -5.02
CA PRO A 250 -13.90 -14.78 -5.48
C PRO A 250 -14.33 -15.06 -6.91
N LYS A 251 -15.22 -14.23 -7.50
CA LYS A 251 -15.58 -14.34 -8.92
C LYS A 251 -14.38 -14.14 -9.88
N TYR A 252 -13.29 -13.52 -9.40
CA TYR A 252 -12.05 -13.30 -10.15
C TYR A 252 -10.90 -14.23 -9.71
N SER A 253 -11.19 -15.33 -9.03
CA SER A 253 -10.18 -16.28 -8.54
C SER A 253 -9.21 -16.76 -9.63
N SER A 254 -9.69 -16.98 -10.85
CA SER A 254 -8.85 -17.42 -11.98
C SER A 254 -7.75 -16.41 -12.33
N ILE A 255 -8.08 -15.12 -12.43
CA ILE A 255 -7.07 -14.08 -12.71
C ILE A 255 -6.22 -13.77 -11.47
N ALA A 256 -6.81 -13.82 -10.28
CA ALA A 256 -6.08 -13.66 -9.02
C ALA A 256 -4.97 -14.71 -8.87
N GLU A 257 -5.27 -15.99 -9.16
CA GLU A 257 -4.31 -17.09 -9.09
C GLU A 257 -3.20 -16.92 -10.13
N LYS A 258 -3.54 -16.52 -11.36
CA LYS A 258 -2.52 -16.20 -12.39
C LYS A 258 -1.62 -15.05 -11.94
N ALA A 259 -2.19 -13.98 -11.40
CA ALA A 259 -1.42 -12.82 -10.92
C ALA A 259 -0.54 -13.19 -9.71
N LYS A 260 -1.02 -14.02 -8.79
CA LYS A 260 -0.24 -14.56 -7.67
C LYS A 260 0.94 -15.40 -8.16
N LYS A 261 0.68 -16.36 -9.05
CA LYS A 261 1.71 -17.27 -9.60
C LYS A 261 2.73 -16.56 -10.49
N MET A 262 2.29 -15.64 -11.33
CA MET A 262 3.15 -15.03 -12.36
C MET A 262 3.74 -13.69 -11.94
N LEU A 263 3.03 -12.90 -11.15
CA LEU A 263 3.45 -11.55 -10.74
C LEU A 263 3.83 -11.48 -9.25
N GLY A 264 3.63 -12.56 -8.47
CA GLY A 264 3.98 -12.60 -7.05
C GLY A 264 3.11 -11.70 -6.18
N TYR A 265 1.92 -11.31 -6.66
CA TYR A 265 1.03 -10.41 -5.91
C TYR A 265 0.31 -11.17 -4.76
N PRO A 266 0.23 -10.58 -3.55
CA PRO A 266 -0.32 -11.25 -2.37
C PRO A 266 -1.86 -11.17 -2.38
N ILE A 267 -2.50 -11.82 -3.35
CA ILE A 267 -3.94 -11.73 -3.56
C ILE A 267 -4.65 -12.85 -2.81
N GLU A 268 -5.72 -12.49 -2.11
CA GLU A 268 -6.64 -13.44 -1.49
C GLU A 268 -8.08 -13.14 -1.93
N CYS A 269 -8.73 -14.18 -2.44
CA CYS A 269 -10.13 -14.13 -2.86
C CYS A 269 -11.04 -14.52 -1.70
N ILE A 270 -11.62 -13.53 -1.02
CA ILE A 270 -12.37 -13.75 0.22
C ILE A 270 -13.74 -13.08 0.15
N ASN A 271 -14.76 -13.72 0.74
CA ASN A 271 -16.10 -13.15 0.91
C ASN A 271 -16.34 -12.61 2.32
N GLU A 272 -15.45 -12.89 3.26
CA GLU A 272 -15.57 -12.53 4.66
C GLU A 272 -14.26 -11.91 5.14
N PRO A 273 -14.31 -10.91 6.03
CA PRO A 273 -13.10 -10.28 6.56
C PRO A 273 -12.25 -11.25 7.39
N PRO A 274 -10.91 -11.23 7.25
CA PRO A 274 -10.03 -12.06 8.06
C PRO A 274 -10.18 -11.75 9.55
N LYS A 275 -10.09 -12.77 10.40
CA LYS A 275 -10.18 -12.60 11.87
C LYS A 275 -9.15 -11.59 12.39
N GLU A 276 -7.92 -11.67 11.88
CA GLU A 276 -6.84 -10.78 12.28
C GLU A 276 -7.15 -9.30 11.99
N LEU A 277 -7.77 -9.00 10.85
CA LEU A 277 -8.23 -7.64 10.53
C LEU A 277 -9.25 -7.14 11.55
N ILE A 278 -10.20 -7.99 11.95
CA ILE A 278 -11.22 -7.66 12.95
C ILE A 278 -10.57 -7.38 14.31
N GLU A 279 -9.61 -8.20 14.74
CA GLU A 279 -8.89 -7.99 15.99
C GLU A 279 -8.04 -6.70 15.96
N LYS A 280 -7.33 -6.44 14.86
CA LYS A 280 -6.61 -5.16 14.67
C LYS A 280 -7.56 -3.96 14.78
N LEU A 281 -8.77 -4.04 14.22
CA LEU A 281 -9.78 -2.98 14.32
C LEU A 281 -10.31 -2.79 15.74
N LYS A 282 -10.45 -3.85 16.53
CA LYS A 282 -10.89 -3.75 17.94
C LYS A 282 -9.91 -2.99 18.83
N GLU A 283 -8.62 -2.98 18.49
CA GLU A 283 -7.60 -2.23 19.25
C GLU A 283 -7.56 -0.72 18.91
N ILE A 284 -8.25 -0.28 17.84
CA ILE A 284 -8.20 1.12 17.39
C ILE A 284 -8.62 2.12 18.48
N PRO A 285 -9.73 1.94 19.23
CA PRO A 285 -10.10 2.88 20.30
C PRO A 285 -9.03 3.04 21.38
N LYS A 286 -8.41 1.93 21.80
CA LYS A 286 -7.33 1.94 22.78
C LYS A 286 -6.09 2.69 22.27
N LEU A 287 -5.74 2.50 20.99
CA LEU A 287 -4.65 3.24 20.37
C LEU A 287 -4.96 4.73 20.24
N HIS A 288 -6.21 5.07 19.93
CA HIS A 288 -6.70 6.45 19.90
C HIS A 288 -6.57 7.12 21.27
N ASP A 289 -7.10 6.50 22.33
CA ASP A 289 -7.02 7.05 23.68
C ASP A 289 -5.58 7.26 24.16
N LYS A 290 -4.66 6.39 23.75
CA LYS A 290 -3.25 6.48 24.13
C LYS A 290 -2.50 7.62 23.43
N HIS A 291 -2.85 7.95 22.19
CA HIS A 291 -1.99 8.78 21.33
C HIS A 291 -2.67 10.02 20.75
N PHE A 292 -3.99 10.02 20.65
CA PHE A 292 -4.80 11.03 19.96
C PHE A 292 -6.02 11.46 20.77
N TYR A 293 -5.94 11.34 22.10
CA TYR A 293 -7.01 11.69 23.01
C TYR A 293 -7.58 13.08 22.70
N GLY A 294 -8.91 13.17 22.60
CA GLY A 294 -9.66 14.39 22.32
C GLY A 294 -10.03 14.59 20.84
N ILE A 295 -9.28 14.02 19.88
CA ILE A 295 -9.63 14.14 18.45
C ILE A 295 -10.87 13.29 18.15
N GLY A 296 -11.90 13.87 17.55
CA GLY A 296 -13.09 13.11 17.14
C GLY A 296 -13.97 12.61 18.28
N LYS A 297 -13.70 12.98 19.53
CA LYS A 297 -14.58 12.62 20.65
C LYS A 297 -15.91 13.40 20.61
N ILE A 298 -16.95 12.79 21.17
CA ILE A 298 -18.20 13.48 21.56
C ILE A 298 -17.91 14.43 22.72
#